data_AF-A0A8T6SDZ4-F1
#
_entry.id   AF-A0A8T6SDZ4-F1
#
_cell.length_a   1.000
_cell.length_b   1.000
_cell.length_c   1.000
_cell.angle_alpha   90.00
_cell.angle_beta   90.00
_cell.angle_gamma   90.00
#
_symmetry.space_group_name_H-M   'P 1'
#
loop_
_entity.id
_entity.type
_entity.pdbx_description
1 polymer ?
#
loop_
_entity_poly.entity_id
_entity_poly.type
_entity_poly.pdbx_seq_one_letter_code
_entity_poly.pdbx_strand_id
1 'polypeptide(L)'
;MSEKEQFYSALKFHFFPKLLTPWDVKRVLDASSLSIHEVMNGTAKESKNFGEGTQRLVNSAILRLQPIYKVEGDKKVLVKERVENWLTSHREGVKSLIEIGKEDMARKLTLNFASSIGFMITKYVSSQKLPEEFEELFGKMEFSEGWAVPLEAFLKDNAWTRTLESINFRQEFYLLISANFHNVSTLQGNKKERRLPGELQDLSAYRQKLKEYFKATIEKPPTYYTIKALEISSVVGLEGVKTWEQGEVTTLLSKIGDSLIKTETEDIFPPILRNIYHVAKYIIEDDQEKIFNKFQDIGESIVGERLKLAGMTEKLGFTISPSVLSAISSPPTPFLDLFEELDPDQIPLLPSETSRRISNWSNQVKFFLLPLLARYPSSASAIRNVIRDPLGSIALLSFIGPLFPYVVDCIMISTKRDYEKAKVNKWIQGLTRLFREKVDLLLKLGETVEDPTFSNVLDFFASREVFWSEFRLISKEVKEKIKSFKAGSDLLKVFSELQSLTDVTAKSPLKRKRAIPEEIKDLYI
;
A
#
# COMPACT_ATOMS: atom_id res chain seq x y z
N MET A 1 -12.43 36.88 -13.67
CA MET A 1 -11.69 35.70 -13.18
C MET A 1 -11.31 34.85 -14.38
N SER A 2 -10.09 34.35 -14.51
CA SER A 2 -9.73 33.58 -15.70
C SER A 2 -10.30 32.16 -15.63
N GLU A 3 -10.74 31.63 -16.77
CA GLU A 3 -11.22 30.24 -16.89
C GLU A 3 -10.18 29.23 -16.38
N LYS A 4 -8.88 29.52 -16.60
CA LYS A 4 -7.76 28.71 -16.12
C LYS A 4 -7.73 28.61 -14.59
N GLU A 5 -7.98 29.70 -13.87
CA GLU A 5 -8.03 29.68 -12.40
C GLU A 5 -9.22 28.86 -11.89
N GLN A 6 -10.39 29.01 -12.52
CA GLN A 6 -11.59 28.24 -12.18
C GLN A 6 -11.35 26.74 -12.41
N PHE A 7 -10.75 26.38 -13.54
CA PHE A 7 -10.37 25.01 -13.86
C PHE A 7 -9.47 24.40 -12.79
N TYR A 8 -8.36 25.06 -12.42
CA TYR A 8 -7.44 24.50 -11.42
C TYR A 8 -8.04 24.45 -10.02
N SER A 9 -8.79 25.48 -9.59
CA SER A 9 -9.47 25.44 -8.30
C SER A 9 -10.49 24.30 -8.25
N ALA A 10 -11.31 24.11 -9.29
CA ALA A 10 -12.23 22.98 -9.39
C ALA A 10 -11.49 21.63 -9.39
N LEU A 11 -10.36 21.53 -10.08
CA LEU A 11 -9.54 20.31 -10.10
C LEU A 11 -8.98 19.97 -8.71
N LYS A 12 -8.57 20.98 -7.92
CA LYS A 12 -8.15 20.77 -6.53
C LYS A 12 -9.29 20.20 -5.67
N PHE A 13 -10.53 20.61 -5.88
CA PHE A 13 -11.70 20.01 -5.20
C PHE A 13 -11.86 18.52 -5.53
N HIS A 14 -11.64 18.15 -6.80
CA HIS A 14 -11.79 16.77 -7.24
C HIS A 14 -10.67 15.84 -6.78
N PHE A 15 -9.43 16.32 -6.74
CA PHE A 15 -8.24 15.49 -6.51
C PHE A 15 -7.57 15.70 -5.16
N PHE A 16 -7.54 16.94 -4.66
CA PHE A 16 -6.68 17.36 -3.57
C PHE A 16 -7.43 18.22 -2.54
N PRO A 17 -8.52 17.71 -1.93
CA PRO A 17 -9.33 18.50 -1.01
C PRO A 17 -8.53 19.05 0.18
N LYS A 18 -7.43 18.39 0.57
CA LYS A 18 -6.52 18.84 1.64
C LYS A 18 -5.68 20.06 1.26
N LEU A 19 -5.51 20.34 -0.03
CA LEU A 19 -4.72 21.47 -0.54
C LEU A 19 -5.61 22.66 -0.94
N LEU A 20 -6.91 22.59 -0.64
CA LEU A 20 -7.84 23.68 -0.89
C LEU A 20 -7.51 24.88 -0.01
N THR A 21 -7.55 26.06 -0.62
CA THR A 21 -7.44 27.34 0.07
C THR A 21 -8.80 28.06 0.10
N PRO A 22 -9.03 29.01 1.01
CA PRO A 22 -10.24 29.84 0.99
C PRO A 22 -10.47 30.52 -0.37
N TRP A 23 -9.39 30.87 -1.08
CA TRP A 23 -9.46 31.43 -2.43
C TRP A 23 -9.98 30.44 -3.46
N ASP A 24 -9.58 29.17 -3.38
CA ASP A 24 -10.12 28.13 -4.26
C ASP A 24 -11.62 27.95 -4.06
N VAL A 25 -12.06 27.94 -2.80
CA VAL A 25 -13.48 27.86 -2.43
C VAL A 25 -14.25 29.06 -2.97
N LYS A 26 -13.74 30.28 -2.75
CA LYS A 26 -14.36 31.51 -3.26
C LYS A 26 -14.47 31.52 -4.78
N ARG A 27 -13.38 31.19 -5.50
CA ARG A 27 -13.37 31.18 -6.97
C ARG A 27 -14.38 30.21 -7.54
N VAL A 28 -14.47 29.03 -6.96
CA VAL A 28 -15.42 28.00 -7.38
C VAL A 28 -16.86 28.44 -7.08
N LEU A 29 -17.13 29.01 -5.89
CA LEU A 29 -18.44 29.57 -5.52
C LEU A 29 -18.89 30.70 -6.45
N ASP A 30 -18.03 31.68 -6.69
CA ASP A 30 -18.32 32.84 -7.55
C ASP A 30 -18.57 32.41 -9.01
N ALA A 31 -17.94 31.33 -9.45
CA ALA A 31 -18.06 30.81 -10.82
C ALA A 31 -19.22 29.81 -10.98
N SER A 32 -19.79 29.31 -9.90
CA SER A 32 -20.85 28.30 -9.95
C SER A 32 -22.21 28.92 -10.24
N SER A 33 -23.01 28.22 -11.04
CA SER A 33 -24.43 28.55 -11.22
C SER A 33 -25.32 27.98 -10.11
N LEU A 34 -24.77 27.09 -9.28
CA LEU A 34 -25.45 26.48 -8.13
C LEU A 34 -25.23 27.31 -6.88
N SER A 35 -26.29 27.56 -6.10
CA SER A 35 -26.14 28.19 -4.79
C SER A 35 -25.62 27.19 -3.75
N ILE A 36 -24.82 27.68 -2.80
CA ILE A 36 -24.34 26.86 -1.69
C ILE A 36 -25.49 26.29 -0.85
N HIS A 37 -26.61 27.02 -0.75
CA HIS A 37 -27.77 26.57 0.00
C HIS A 37 -28.43 25.35 -0.67
N GLU A 38 -28.62 25.39 -1.99
CA GLU A 38 -29.12 24.23 -2.76
C GLU A 38 -28.19 23.02 -2.66
N VAL A 39 -26.88 23.27 -2.66
CA VAL A 39 -25.86 22.22 -2.54
C VAL A 39 -25.88 21.57 -1.16
N MET A 40 -25.94 22.36 -0.08
CA MET A 40 -25.96 21.82 1.28
C MET A 40 -27.27 21.08 1.58
N ASN A 41 -28.39 21.56 1.04
CA ASN A 41 -29.71 20.94 1.16
C ASN A 41 -29.93 19.76 0.20
N GLY A 42 -29.06 19.56 -0.79
CA GLY A 42 -29.15 18.44 -1.74
C GLY A 42 -30.16 18.63 -2.87
N THR A 43 -30.74 19.81 -3.01
CA THR A 43 -31.71 20.15 -4.07
C THR A 43 -31.03 20.51 -5.40
N ALA A 44 -29.72 20.72 -5.41
CA ALA A 44 -28.95 21.08 -6.60
C ALA A 44 -29.05 20.07 -7.77
N LYS A 45 -29.41 18.80 -7.50
CA LYS A 45 -29.64 17.76 -8.52
C LYS A 45 -30.76 18.09 -9.51
N GLU A 46 -31.76 18.87 -9.09
CA GLU A 46 -32.93 19.18 -9.92
C GLU A 46 -32.60 20.21 -11.01
N SER A 47 -31.50 20.94 -10.85
CA SER A 47 -30.95 21.81 -11.88
C SER A 47 -30.35 20.95 -13.00
N LYS A 48 -31.14 20.64 -14.02
CA LYS A 48 -30.70 19.85 -15.20
C LYS A 48 -29.58 20.51 -16.02
N ASN A 49 -29.12 21.69 -15.64
CA ASN A 49 -28.18 22.49 -16.41
C ASN A 49 -26.86 22.66 -15.66
N PHE A 50 -26.01 21.64 -15.73
CA PHE A 50 -24.65 21.72 -15.20
C PHE A 50 -23.72 22.62 -16.04
N GLY A 51 -24.18 23.09 -17.21
CA GLY A 51 -23.34 23.77 -18.19
C GLY A 51 -22.43 22.82 -18.97
N GLU A 52 -21.46 23.39 -19.69
CA GLU A 52 -20.52 22.66 -20.55
C GLU A 52 -19.07 22.94 -20.15
N GLY A 53 -18.17 22.00 -20.46
CA GLY A 53 -16.73 22.17 -20.26
C GLY A 53 -16.36 22.59 -18.82
N THR A 54 -15.60 23.68 -18.67
CA THR A 54 -15.12 24.18 -17.38
C THR A 54 -16.26 24.51 -16.39
N GLN A 55 -17.39 25.02 -16.88
CA GLN A 55 -18.53 25.36 -16.01
C GLN A 55 -19.12 24.10 -15.35
N ARG A 56 -19.21 23.00 -16.11
CA ARG A 56 -19.62 21.70 -15.57
C ARG A 56 -18.65 21.18 -14.52
N LEU A 57 -17.34 21.37 -14.72
CA LEU A 57 -16.33 21.00 -13.73
C LEU A 57 -16.55 21.77 -12.43
N VAL A 58 -16.72 23.09 -12.50
CA VAL A 58 -16.98 23.98 -11.36
C VAL A 58 -18.24 23.55 -10.61
N ASN A 59 -19.36 23.38 -11.30
CA ASN A 59 -20.62 22.96 -10.70
C ASN A 59 -20.51 21.58 -10.03
N SER A 60 -19.80 20.65 -10.68
CA SER A 60 -19.54 19.32 -10.11
C SER A 60 -18.59 19.35 -8.90
N ALA A 61 -17.64 20.28 -8.85
CA ALA A 61 -16.73 20.50 -7.73
C ALA A 61 -17.46 21.04 -6.50
N ILE A 62 -18.39 21.98 -6.68
CA ILE A 62 -19.21 22.49 -5.58
C ILE A 62 -20.03 21.41 -4.91
N LEU A 63 -20.61 20.49 -5.67
CA LEU A 63 -21.35 19.37 -5.09
C LEU A 63 -20.52 18.53 -4.12
N ARG A 64 -19.18 18.57 -4.20
CA ARG A 64 -18.29 17.88 -3.24
C ARG A 64 -18.13 18.58 -1.89
N LEU A 65 -18.56 19.83 -1.77
CA LEU A 65 -18.65 20.49 -0.47
C LEU A 65 -19.69 19.82 0.42
N GLN A 66 -20.69 19.19 -0.20
CA GLN A 66 -21.68 18.41 0.53
C GLN A 66 -21.03 17.09 1.01
N PRO A 67 -20.93 16.84 2.33
CA PRO A 67 -20.40 15.58 2.82
C PRO A 67 -21.28 14.41 2.37
N ILE A 68 -20.64 13.28 2.08
CA ILE A 68 -21.36 12.06 1.69
C ILE A 68 -22.19 11.46 2.85
N TYR A 69 -21.94 11.89 4.08
CA TYR A 69 -22.70 11.53 5.28
C TYR A 69 -23.50 12.72 5.80
N LYS A 70 -24.59 12.44 6.50
CA LYS A 70 -25.36 13.39 7.31
C LYS A 70 -24.96 13.26 8.77
N VAL A 71 -25.01 14.34 9.52
CA VAL A 71 -24.84 14.32 10.99
C VAL A 71 -26.23 14.26 11.61
N GLU A 72 -26.49 13.22 12.40
CA GLU A 72 -27.75 13.03 13.14
C GLU A 72 -27.42 12.84 14.62
N GLY A 73 -27.58 13.91 15.41
CA GLY A 73 -27.02 13.99 16.77
C GLY A 73 -25.49 13.86 16.72
N ASP A 74 -24.94 12.92 17.48
CA ASP A 74 -23.50 12.62 17.50
C ASP A 74 -23.07 11.62 16.43
N LYS A 75 -24.01 11.11 15.62
CA LYS A 75 -23.76 10.04 14.65
C LYS A 75 -23.54 10.59 13.24
N LYS A 76 -22.64 9.95 12.50
CA LYS A 76 -22.47 10.17 11.06
C LYS A 76 -23.17 9.05 10.31
N VAL A 77 -24.20 9.39 9.54
CA VAL A 77 -25.03 8.42 8.81
C VAL A 77 -24.84 8.61 7.31
N LEU A 78 -24.41 7.58 6.60
CA LEU A 78 -24.38 7.55 5.14
C LEU A 78 -25.81 7.34 4.62
N VAL A 79 -26.34 8.31 3.88
CA VAL A 79 -27.72 8.26 3.39
C VAL A 79 -27.78 8.22 1.86
N LYS A 80 -28.80 7.53 1.33
CA LYS A 80 -29.02 7.31 -0.11
C LYS A 80 -28.83 8.58 -0.97
N GLU A 81 -29.50 9.67 -0.60
CA GLU A 81 -29.48 10.93 -1.35
C GLU A 81 -28.06 11.51 -1.50
N ARG A 82 -27.24 11.41 -0.46
CA ARG A 82 -25.85 11.91 -0.43
C ARG A 82 -24.94 11.05 -1.30
N VAL A 83 -25.14 9.73 -1.30
CA VAL A 83 -24.44 8.81 -2.21
C VAL A 83 -24.77 9.17 -3.66
N GLU A 84 -26.04 9.36 -4.01
CA GLU A 84 -26.45 9.78 -5.36
C GLU A 84 -25.85 11.14 -5.78
N ASN A 85 -25.79 12.12 -4.88
CA ASN A 85 -25.18 13.44 -5.15
C ASN A 85 -23.70 13.27 -5.49
N TRP A 86 -22.99 12.46 -4.70
CA TRP A 86 -21.59 12.14 -4.91
C TRP A 86 -21.34 11.43 -6.24
N LEU A 87 -22.14 10.42 -6.58
CA LEU A 87 -22.07 9.69 -7.85
C LEU A 87 -22.30 10.63 -9.05
N THR A 88 -23.28 11.53 -8.94
CA THR A 88 -23.61 12.51 -9.98
C THR A 88 -22.47 13.51 -10.19
N SER A 89 -22.00 14.13 -9.10
CA SER A 89 -20.82 15.01 -9.12
C SER A 89 -19.62 14.34 -9.79
N HIS A 90 -19.38 13.06 -9.48
CA HIS A 90 -18.29 12.33 -10.08
C HIS A 90 -18.40 12.20 -11.59
N ARG A 91 -19.56 11.73 -12.07
CA ARG A 91 -19.84 11.54 -13.50
C ARG A 91 -19.70 12.84 -14.28
N GLU A 92 -20.28 13.93 -13.78
CA GLU A 92 -20.26 15.21 -14.47
C GLU A 92 -18.85 15.82 -14.49
N GLY A 93 -18.06 15.63 -13.43
CA GLY A 93 -16.64 15.99 -13.43
C GLY A 93 -15.82 15.22 -14.47
N VAL A 94 -16.05 13.90 -14.61
CA VAL A 94 -15.38 13.07 -15.62
C VAL A 94 -15.78 13.49 -17.04
N LYS A 95 -17.08 13.66 -17.31
CA LYS A 95 -17.58 14.14 -18.61
C LYS A 95 -16.99 15.50 -18.98
N SER A 96 -16.97 16.42 -18.04
CA SER A 96 -16.38 17.75 -18.24
C SER A 96 -14.92 17.67 -18.66
N LEU A 97 -14.12 16.85 -17.96
CA LEU A 97 -12.70 16.65 -18.31
C LEU A 97 -12.52 16.04 -19.71
N ILE A 98 -13.42 15.15 -20.14
CA ILE A 98 -13.42 14.59 -21.50
C ILE A 98 -13.72 15.69 -22.52
N GLU A 99 -14.77 16.49 -22.30
CA GLU A 99 -15.19 17.56 -23.20
C GLU A 99 -14.09 18.60 -23.46
N ILE A 100 -13.33 18.98 -22.43
CA ILE A 100 -12.23 19.95 -22.56
C ILE A 100 -10.90 19.31 -22.98
N GLY A 101 -10.91 18.05 -23.45
CA GLY A 101 -9.73 17.34 -23.96
C GLY A 101 -8.71 16.95 -22.89
N LYS A 102 -9.12 16.79 -21.63
CA LYS A 102 -8.28 16.37 -20.49
C LYS A 102 -8.53 14.92 -20.09
N GLU A 103 -8.51 14.01 -21.06
CA GLU A 103 -8.79 12.58 -20.86
C GLU A 103 -7.90 11.93 -19.80
N ASP A 104 -6.61 12.27 -19.74
CA ASP A 104 -5.71 11.73 -18.70
C ASP A 104 -6.15 12.09 -17.29
N MET A 105 -6.66 13.31 -17.10
CA MET A 105 -7.22 13.73 -15.83
C MET A 105 -8.54 13.02 -15.56
N ALA A 106 -9.39 12.80 -16.58
CA ALA A 106 -10.61 12.02 -16.46
C ALA A 106 -10.34 10.58 -15.99
N ARG A 107 -9.32 9.92 -16.56
CA ARG A 107 -8.83 8.60 -16.13
C ARG A 107 -8.38 8.62 -14.67
N LYS A 108 -7.54 9.58 -14.27
CA LYS A 108 -7.08 9.73 -12.87
C LYS A 108 -8.24 9.95 -11.90
N LEU A 109 -9.23 10.75 -12.29
CA LEU A 109 -10.40 11.04 -11.47
C LEU A 109 -11.22 9.77 -11.24
N THR A 110 -11.44 9.01 -12.32
CA THR A 110 -12.15 7.72 -12.31
C THR A 110 -11.40 6.66 -11.49
N LEU A 111 -10.08 6.65 -11.52
CA LEU A 111 -9.25 5.77 -10.69
C LEU A 111 -9.41 6.08 -9.20
N ASN A 112 -9.35 7.37 -8.82
CA ASN A 112 -9.58 7.80 -7.45
C ASN A 112 -10.98 7.40 -6.96
N PHE A 113 -11.97 7.48 -7.84
CA PHE A 113 -13.34 7.06 -7.57
C PHE A 113 -13.49 5.57 -7.28
N ALA A 114 -12.91 4.70 -8.10
CA ALA A 114 -12.93 3.25 -7.85
C ALA A 114 -12.33 2.92 -6.47
N SER A 115 -11.28 3.65 -6.08
CA SER A 115 -10.64 3.54 -4.78
C SER A 115 -11.56 4.01 -3.64
N SER A 116 -12.26 5.12 -3.84
CA SER A 116 -13.22 5.68 -2.88
C SER A 116 -14.42 4.75 -2.68
N ILE A 117 -14.92 4.13 -3.75
CA ILE A 117 -15.94 3.08 -3.69
C ILE A 117 -15.44 1.90 -2.85
N GLY A 118 -14.22 1.41 -3.12
CA GLY A 118 -13.59 0.33 -2.35
C GLY A 118 -13.48 0.64 -0.86
N PHE A 119 -13.08 1.87 -0.51
CA PHE A 119 -13.01 2.33 0.88
C PHE A 119 -14.39 2.35 1.55
N MET A 120 -15.41 2.91 0.89
CA MET A 120 -16.78 2.97 1.40
C MET A 120 -17.36 1.56 1.64
N ILE A 121 -17.17 0.64 0.70
CA ILE A 121 -17.62 -0.76 0.85
C ILE A 121 -16.87 -1.44 2.00
N THR A 122 -15.55 -1.24 2.10
CA THR A 122 -14.75 -1.78 3.20
C THR A 122 -15.27 -1.25 4.54
N LYS A 123 -15.58 0.06 4.63
CA LYS A 123 -16.15 0.67 5.82
C LYS A 123 -17.47 0.07 6.23
N TYR A 124 -18.39 -0.14 5.29
CA TYR A 124 -19.67 -0.78 5.57
C TYR A 124 -19.51 -2.20 6.11
N VAL A 125 -18.67 -3.02 5.46
CA VAL A 125 -18.48 -4.40 5.91
C VAL A 125 -17.74 -4.47 7.23
N SER A 126 -16.79 -3.55 7.44
CA SER A 126 -16.11 -3.35 8.70
C SER A 126 -17.08 -2.94 9.81
N SER A 127 -18.00 -2.00 9.61
CA SER A 127 -18.93 -1.56 10.67
C SER A 127 -19.90 -2.66 11.11
N GLN A 128 -20.02 -3.76 10.38
CA GLN A 128 -20.81 -4.94 10.76
C GLN A 128 -20.02 -5.94 11.62
N LYS A 129 -18.68 -5.84 11.67
CA LYS A 129 -17.79 -6.89 12.22
C LYS A 129 -16.51 -6.38 12.90
N LEU A 130 -16.29 -5.07 13.03
CA LEU A 130 -15.04 -4.55 13.58
C LEU A 130 -14.93 -4.79 15.10
N PRO A 131 -13.74 -5.15 15.60
CA PRO A 131 -13.40 -4.97 17.01
C PRO A 131 -13.51 -3.49 17.41
N GLU A 132 -13.94 -3.21 18.65
CA GLU A 132 -14.15 -1.85 19.17
C GLU A 132 -12.93 -0.92 18.97
N GLU A 133 -11.70 -1.46 19.00
CA GLU A 133 -10.46 -0.67 18.83
C GLU A 133 -10.33 -0.03 17.43
N PHE A 134 -10.93 -0.65 16.41
CA PHE A 134 -10.98 -0.06 15.07
C PHE A 134 -12.11 0.97 14.93
N GLU A 135 -13.15 0.90 15.75
CA GLU A 135 -14.22 1.90 15.76
C GLU A 135 -13.73 3.24 16.34
N GLU A 136 -12.84 3.21 17.33
CA GLU A 136 -12.21 4.41 17.93
C GLU A 136 -11.33 5.17 16.92
N LEU A 137 -10.56 4.46 16.09
CA LEU A 137 -9.64 5.05 15.11
C LEU A 137 -10.34 5.71 13.92
N PHE A 138 -11.50 5.19 13.53
CA PHE A 138 -12.17 5.59 12.29
C PHE A 138 -13.49 6.34 12.50
N GLY A 139 -13.99 6.38 13.73
CA GLY A 139 -15.29 6.93 14.09
C GLY A 139 -16.44 6.02 13.65
N LYS A 140 -17.54 6.03 14.41
CA LYS A 140 -18.77 5.32 14.05
C LYS A 140 -19.42 6.00 12.84
N MET A 141 -19.50 5.26 11.75
CA MET A 141 -20.30 5.63 10.57
C MET A 141 -21.41 4.59 10.43
N GLU A 142 -22.65 5.05 10.55
CA GLU A 142 -23.84 4.25 10.31
C GLU A 142 -24.26 4.37 8.85
N PHE A 143 -24.98 3.38 8.36
CA PHE A 143 -25.42 3.31 6.97
C PHE A 143 -26.94 3.18 6.97
N SER A 144 -27.62 4.12 6.32
CA SER A 144 -29.08 4.07 6.21
C SER A 144 -29.50 2.92 5.31
N GLU A 145 -30.73 2.43 5.49
CA GLU A 145 -31.33 1.50 4.55
C GLU A 145 -31.36 2.11 3.13
N GLY A 146 -31.07 1.29 2.12
CA GLY A 146 -31.06 1.64 0.71
C GLY A 146 -29.86 2.46 0.24
N TRP A 147 -28.81 2.65 1.06
CA TRP A 147 -27.64 3.46 0.68
C TRP A 147 -26.87 2.90 -0.52
N ALA A 148 -26.93 1.57 -0.74
CA ALA A 148 -26.19 0.90 -1.81
C ALA A 148 -26.94 0.93 -3.15
N VAL A 149 -28.27 1.14 -3.15
CA VAL A 149 -29.11 1.15 -4.35
C VAL A 149 -28.62 2.13 -5.43
N PRO A 150 -28.26 3.39 -5.09
CA PRO A 150 -27.68 4.32 -6.06
C PRO A 150 -26.37 3.84 -6.68
N LEU A 151 -25.50 3.22 -5.87
CA LEU A 151 -24.20 2.72 -6.32
C LEU A 151 -24.41 1.58 -7.32
N GLU A 152 -25.33 0.67 -7.04
CA GLU A 152 -25.68 -0.41 -7.96
C GLU A 152 -26.24 0.11 -9.27
N ALA A 153 -27.21 1.03 -9.21
CA ALA A 153 -27.79 1.66 -10.39
C ALA A 153 -26.71 2.35 -11.23
N PHE A 154 -25.78 3.05 -10.58
CA PHE A 154 -24.68 3.74 -11.25
C PHE A 154 -23.71 2.78 -11.95
N LEU A 155 -23.34 1.68 -11.31
CA LEU A 155 -22.42 0.69 -11.90
C LEU A 155 -23.05 -0.03 -13.11
N LYS A 156 -24.38 -0.16 -13.14
CA LYS A 156 -25.16 -0.76 -14.24
C LYS A 156 -25.55 0.26 -15.33
N ASP A 157 -25.23 1.54 -15.16
CA ASP A 157 -25.65 2.59 -16.08
C ASP A 157 -24.89 2.54 -17.42
N ASN A 158 -25.62 2.43 -18.52
CA ASN A 158 -25.08 2.46 -19.88
C ASN A 158 -24.38 3.80 -20.21
N ALA A 159 -24.87 4.93 -19.69
CA ALA A 159 -24.24 6.22 -19.91
C ALA A 159 -22.86 6.30 -19.23
N TRP A 160 -22.74 5.73 -18.04
CA TRP A 160 -21.45 5.61 -17.35
C TRP A 160 -20.51 4.66 -18.09
N THR A 161 -21.02 3.52 -18.54
CA THR A 161 -20.25 2.56 -19.35
C THR A 161 -19.65 3.21 -20.59
N ARG A 162 -20.44 3.99 -21.34
CA ARG A 162 -19.95 4.75 -22.51
C ARG A 162 -18.89 5.79 -22.14
N THR A 163 -19.05 6.45 -21.00
CA THR A 163 -18.08 7.43 -20.49
C THR A 163 -16.73 6.76 -20.19
N LEU A 164 -16.75 5.54 -19.64
CA LEU A 164 -15.53 4.77 -19.39
C LEU A 164 -14.87 4.30 -20.70
N GLU A 165 -15.68 3.93 -21.70
CA GLU A 165 -15.19 3.51 -23.02
C GLU A 165 -14.51 4.66 -23.76
N SER A 166 -15.08 5.87 -23.72
CA SER A 166 -14.49 7.02 -24.41
C SER A 166 -13.10 7.40 -23.88
N ILE A 167 -12.79 7.07 -22.63
CA ILE A 167 -11.45 7.26 -22.05
C ILE A 167 -10.59 5.99 -22.05
N ASN A 168 -11.04 4.90 -22.68
CA ASN A 168 -10.38 3.59 -22.67
C ASN A 168 -10.03 3.11 -21.24
N PHE A 169 -10.99 3.21 -20.31
CA PHE A 169 -10.79 2.84 -18.90
C PHE A 169 -11.88 1.89 -18.35
N ARG A 170 -12.72 1.32 -19.21
CA ARG A 170 -13.84 0.47 -18.82
C ARG A 170 -13.39 -0.80 -18.11
N GLN A 171 -12.46 -1.55 -18.71
CA GLN A 171 -12.09 -2.87 -18.19
C GLN A 171 -11.35 -2.74 -16.86
N GLU A 172 -10.50 -1.72 -16.76
CA GLU A 172 -9.70 -1.33 -15.61
C GLU A 172 -10.59 -0.92 -14.44
N PHE A 173 -11.57 -0.04 -14.70
CA PHE A 173 -12.52 0.37 -13.70
C PHE A 173 -13.27 -0.84 -13.13
N TYR A 174 -13.86 -1.68 -13.98
CA TYR A 174 -14.62 -2.84 -13.51
C TYR A 174 -13.74 -3.92 -12.88
N LEU A 175 -12.48 -4.07 -13.30
CA LEU A 175 -11.50 -4.93 -12.64
C LEU A 175 -11.23 -4.45 -11.21
N LEU A 176 -10.97 -3.15 -11.01
CA LEU A 176 -10.75 -2.56 -9.68
C LEU A 176 -11.98 -2.70 -8.77
N ILE A 177 -13.18 -2.46 -9.31
CA ILE A 177 -14.42 -2.62 -8.57
C ILE A 177 -14.62 -4.09 -8.16
N SER A 178 -14.45 -5.02 -9.10
CA SER A 178 -14.59 -6.46 -8.85
C SER A 178 -13.56 -6.96 -7.83
N ALA A 179 -12.34 -6.45 -7.91
CA ALA A 179 -11.25 -6.72 -6.98
C ALA A 179 -11.59 -6.27 -5.55
N ASN A 180 -12.11 -5.05 -5.38
CA ASN A 180 -12.56 -4.54 -4.09
C ASN A 180 -13.69 -5.40 -3.49
N PHE A 181 -14.73 -5.71 -4.26
CA PHE A 181 -15.82 -6.58 -3.80
C PHE A 181 -15.34 -7.98 -3.40
N HIS A 182 -14.40 -8.53 -4.18
CA HIS A 182 -13.80 -9.81 -3.85
C HIS A 182 -13.04 -9.76 -2.53
N ASN A 183 -12.15 -8.78 -2.33
CA ASN A 183 -11.38 -8.61 -1.10
C ASN A 183 -12.29 -8.51 0.13
N VAL A 184 -13.32 -7.66 0.04
CA VAL A 184 -14.27 -7.48 1.14
C VAL A 184 -15.04 -8.76 1.46
N SER A 185 -15.40 -9.57 0.46
CA SER A 185 -16.04 -10.88 0.69
C SER A 185 -15.15 -11.87 1.46
N THR A 186 -13.82 -11.72 1.37
CA THR A 186 -12.86 -12.61 2.08
C THR A 186 -12.68 -12.25 3.55
N LEU A 187 -13.05 -11.03 3.96
CA LEU A 187 -12.99 -10.59 5.36
C LEU A 187 -14.01 -11.32 6.25
N GLN A 188 -14.98 -12.04 5.67
CA GLN A 188 -16.06 -12.67 6.43
C GLN A 188 -15.69 -13.97 7.16
N GLY A 189 -14.41 -14.38 7.18
CA GLY A 189 -13.87 -15.42 8.06
C GLY A 189 -14.28 -16.86 7.74
N ASN A 190 -15.52 -17.11 7.30
CA ASN A 190 -16.06 -18.44 7.04
C ASN A 190 -16.15 -18.73 5.53
N LYS A 191 -15.52 -19.82 5.05
CA LYS A 191 -15.49 -20.19 3.61
C LYS A 191 -16.91 -20.39 3.02
N LYS A 192 -17.89 -20.81 3.84
CA LYS A 192 -19.29 -21.02 3.44
C LYS A 192 -20.14 -19.74 3.39
N GLU A 193 -19.68 -18.65 3.99
CA GLU A 193 -20.42 -17.39 4.11
C GLU A 193 -19.79 -16.26 3.30
N ARG A 194 -18.86 -16.52 2.36
CA ARG A 194 -18.26 -15.49 1.48
C ARG A 194 -19.32 -14.85 0.58
N ARG A 195 -20.21 -14.03 1.12
CA ARG A 195 -21.23 -13.23 0.47
C ARG A 195 -21.00 -11.78 0.88
N LEU A 196 -21.38 -10.84 0.03
CA LEU A 196 -21.41 -9.46 0.47
C LEU A 196 -22.56 -9.32 1.50
N PRO A 197 -22.37 -8.61 2.62
CA PRO A 197 -23.40 -8.51 3.65
C PRO A 197 -24.50 -7.54 3.22
N GLY A 198 -25.72 -7.76 3.74
CA GLY A 198 -26.85 -6.85 3.60
C GLY A 198 -27.12 -6.41 2.15
N GLU A 199 -27.24 -5.10 1.95
CA GLU A 199 -27.58 -4.48 0.67
C GLU A 199 -26.52 -4.62 -0.42
N LEU A 200 -25.33 -5.11 -0.10
CA LEU A 200 -24.29 -5.35 -1.09
C LEU A 200 -24.43 -6.70 -1.81
N GLN A 201 -25.41 -7.55 -1.43
CA GLN A 201 -25.60 -8.87 -2.05
C GLN A 201 -25.79 -8.79 -3.56
N ASP A 202 -26.53 -7.80 -4.06
CA ASP A 202 -26.80 -7.64 -5.48
C ASP A 202 -25.57 -7.19 -6.29
N LEU A 203 -24.56 -6.65 -5.60
CA LEU A 203 -23.25 -6.31 -6.17
C LEU A 203 -22.30 -7.52 -6.25
N SER A 204 -22.72 -8.69 -5.75
CA SER A 204 -21.92 -9.93 -5.80
C SER A 204 -21.65 -10.41 -7.23
N ALA A 205 -22.46 -9.99 -8.21
CA ALA A 205 -22.23 -10.26 -9.62
C ALA A 205 -20.88 -9.71 -10.10
N TYR A 206 -20.45 -8.53 -9.63
CA TYR A 206 -19.15 -7.96 -10.00
C TYR A 206 -18.00 -8.82 -9.48
N ARG A 207 -18.12 -9.37 -8.27
CA ARG A 207 -17.14 -10.33 -7.73
C ARG A 207 -17.00 -11.55 -8.65
N GLN A 208 -18.11 -12.11 -9.14
CA GLN A 208 -18.08 -13.28 -10.02
C GLN A 208 -17.42 -12.99 -11.37
N LYS A 209 -17.54 -11.76 -11.85
CA LYS A 209 -16.93 -11.28 -13.10
C LYS A 209 -15.45 -10.90 -12.98
N LEU A 210 -14.83 -11.06 -11.81
CA LEU A 210 -13.41 -10.75 -11.62
C LEU A 210 -12.52 -11.43 -12.67
N LYS A 211 -12.76 -12.72 -12.96
CA LYS A 211 -11.99 -13.47 -13.98
C LYS A 211 -12.24 -12.95 -15.41
N GLU A 212 -13.48 -12.56 -15.70
CA GLU A 212 -13.87 -12.01 -17.01
C GLU A 212 -13.19 -10.66 -17.27
N TYR A 213 -13.35 -9.70 -16.35
CA TYR A 213 -12.70 -8.39 -16.45
C TYR A 213 -11.18 -8.49 -16.43
N PHE A 214 -10.65 -9.47 -15.70
CA PHE A 214 -9.24 -9.81 -15.74
C PHE A 214 -8.79 -10.23 -17.15
N LYS A 215 -9.48 -11.18 -17.79
CA LYS A 215 -9.16 -11.60 -19.17
C LYS A 215 -9.27 -10.45 -20.17
N ALA A 216 -10.33 -9.67 -20.09
CA ALA A 216 -10.53 -8.53 -20.99
C ALA A 216 -9.43 -7.46 -20.85
N THR A 217 -8.96 -7.22 -19.62
CA THR A 217 -7.86 -6.28 -19.35
C THR A 217 -6.52 -6.83 -19.87
N ILE A 218 -6.31 -8.16 -19.87
CA ILE A 218 -5.10 -8.80 -20.43
C ILE A 218 -4.98 -8.62 -21.94
N GLU A 219 -6.10 -8.66 -22.65
CA GLU A 219 -6.13 -8.55 -24.11
C GLU A 219 -5.83 -7.13 -24.59
N LYS A 220 -6.17 -6.12 -23.77
CA LYS A 220 -5.91 -4.71 -24.03
C LYS A 220 -5.24 -4.08 -22.81
N PRO A 221 -3.94 -4.34 -22.58
CA PRO A 221 -3.25 -3.86 -21.41
C PRO A 221 -3.19 -2.32 -21.42
N PRO A 222 -3.42 -1.65 -20.29
CA PRO A 222 -3.83 -0.24 -20.33
C PRO A 222 -2.64 0.70 -20.27
N THR A 223 -2.78 1.90 -20.83
CA THR A 223 -1.69 2.87 -20.98
C THR A 223 -1.25 3.54 -19.67
N TYR A 224 -2.07 3.52 -18.61
CA TYR A 224 -1.87 4.33 -17.38
C TYR A 224 -1.54 3.50 -16.11
N TYR A 225 -1.03 2.28 -16.28
CA TYR A 225 -0.93 1.28 -15.20
C TYR A 225 0.12 1.52 -14.13
N THR A 226 0.90 2.61 -14.20
CA THR A 226 2.07 2.85 -13.34
C THR A 226 1.73 2.99 -11.85
N ILE A 227 0.50 3.36 -11.47
CA ILE A 227 0.21 3.73 -10.06
C ILE A 227 -0.60 2.66 -9.29
N LYS A 228 -1.31 1.73 -9.95
CA LYS A 228 -2.15 0.73 -9.23
C LYS A 228 -2.15 -0.68 -9.80
N ALA A 229 -1.17 -1.01 -10.64
CA ALA A 229 -0.90 -2.39 -11.02
C ALA A 229 -0.75 -3.32 -9.78
N LEU A 230 -0.34 -2.79 -8.62
CA LEU A 230 -0.22 -3.53 -7.36
C LEU A 230 -1.57 -3.86 -6.70
N GLU A 231 -2.59 -3.01 -6.83
CA GLU A 231 -3.93 -3.30 -6.28
C GLU A 231 -4.61 -4.43 -7.06
N ILE A 232 -4.54 -4.36 -8.39
CA ILE A 232 -4.97 -5.45 -9.27
C ILE A 232 -4.15 -6.71 -8.98
N SER A 233 -2.84 -6.58 -8.80
CA SER A 233 -1.96 -7.74 -8.60
C SER A 233 -2.06 -8.35 -7.21
N SER A 234 -2.44 -7.60 -6.17
CA SER A 234 -2.77 -8.15 -4.85
C SER A 234 -4.01 -9.07 -4.91
N VAL A 235 -5.01 -8.71 -5.73
CA VAL A 235 -6.22 -9.52 -5.94
C VAL A 235 -5.92 -10.73 -6.83
N VAL A 236 -5.14 -10.54 -7.89
CA VAL A 236 -4.71 -11.62 -8.78
C VAL A 236 -3.77 -12.61 -8.07
N GLY A 237 -2.85 -12.11 -7.24
CA GLY A 237 -1.90 -12.91 -6.48
C GLY A 237 -2.55 -13.74 -5.37
N LEU A 238 -3.59 -13.20 -4.71
CA LEU A 238 -4.26 -13.91 -3.61
C LEU A 238 -5.25 -14.98 -4.10
N GLU A 239 -5.96 -14.77 -5.22
CA GLU A 239 -7.09 -15.61 -5.65
C GLU A 239 -7.02 -16.07 -7.11
N GLY A 240 -6.44 -15.28 -8.02
CA GLY A 240 -6.15 -15.73 -9.39
C GLY A 240 -5.21 -16.93 -9.39
N VAL A 241 -4.18 -16.90 -8.54
CA VAL A 241 -3.31 -18.06 -8.35
C VAL A 241 -4.12 -19.28 -7.84
N LYS A 242 -5.18 -19.11 -7.04
CA LYS A 242 -5.95 -20.21 -6.40
C LYS A 242 -6.92 -20.90 -7.34
N THR A 243 -7.47 -20.14 -8.27
CA THR A 243 -8.66 -20.55 -9.02
C THR A 243 -8.48 -20.46 -10.53
N TRP A 244 -7.43 -19.80 -11.00
CA TRP A 244 -7.15 -19.63 -12.43
C TRP A 244 -5.95 -20.46 -12.85
N GLU A 245 -5.84 -20.70 -14.14
CA GLU A 245 -4.72 -21.47 -14.67
C GLU A 245 -3.44 -20.67 -14.50
N GLN A 246 -2.37 -21.35 -14.07
CA GLN A 246 -1.08 -20.74 -13.79
C GLN A 246 -0.56 -19.89 -14.96
N GLY A 247 -0.75 -20.37 -16.19
CA GLY A 247 -0.37 -19.67 -17.43
C GLY A 247 -1.14 -18.36 -17.67
N GLU A 248 -2.40 -18.26 -17.23
CA GLU A 248 -3.20 -17.02 -17.34
C GLU A 248 -2.60 -15.92 -16.45
N VAL A 249 -2.15 -16.29 -15.24
CA VAL A 249 -1.58 -15.35 -14.26
C VAL A 249 -0.18 -14.90 -14.67
N THR A 250 0.69 -15.81 -15.10
CA THR A 250 2.07 -15.48 -15.52
C THR A 250 2.10 -14.60 -16.78
N THR A 251 1.16 -14.82 -17.71
CA THR A 251 1.01 -14.00 -18.92
C THR A 251 0.63 -12.56 -18.57
N LEU A 252 -0.29 -12.34 -17.62
CA LEU A 252 -0.63 -10.98 -17.19
C LEU A 252 0.56 -10.30 -16.51
N LEU A 253 1.20 -10.96 -15.55
CA LEU A 253 2.32 -10.36 -14.82
C LEU A 253 3.42 -9.92 -15.80
N SER A 254 3.65 -10.72 -16.86
CA SER A 254 4.53 -10.33 -17.97
C SER A 254 4.02 -9.09 -18.69
N LYS A 255 2.77 -9.09 -19.17
CA LYS A 255 2.18 -7.96 -19.91
C LYS A 255 2.11 -6.66 -19.09
N ILE A 256 1.86 -6.75 -17.78
CA ILE A 256 1.92 -5.60 -16.86
C ILE A 256 3.36 -5.13 -16.71
N GLY A 257 4.30 -6.04 -16.47
CA GLY A 257 5.72 -5.69 -16.40
C GLY A 257 6.20 -4.99 -17.68
N ASP A 258 5.79 -5.51 -18.83
CA ASP A 258 6.18 -5.01 -20.15
C ASP A 258 5.49 -3.69 -20.52
N SER A 259 4.26 -3.44 -20.04
CA SER A 259 3.58 -2.17 -20.30
C SER A 259 4.22 -0.99 -19.55
N LEU A 260 4.88 -1.26 -18.43
CA LEU A 260 5.65 -0.25 -17.65
C LEU A 260 6.92 0.23 -18.37
N ILE A 261 7.36 -0.44 -19.45
CA ILE A 261 8.52 -0.03 -20.27
C ILE A 261 8.19 1.21 -21.11
N LYS A 262 6.91 1.41 -21.47
CA LYS A 262 6.50 2.45 -22.43
C LYS A 262 6.36 3.84 -21.81
N THR A 263 6.49 3.96 -20.49
CA THR A 263 6.54 5.25 -19.81
C THR A 263 7.99 5.69 -19.72
N GLU A 264 8.45 6.49 -20.68
CA GLU A 264 9.70 7.24 -20.55
C GLU A 264 9.54 8.22 -19.37
N THR A 265 10.05 7.83 -18.21
CA THR A 265 10.08 8.68 -17.02
C THR A 265 11.50 8.73 -16.50
N GLU A 266 11.96 9.91 -16.07
CA GLU A 266 13.17 10.04 -15.25
C GLU A 266 13.02 9.37 -13.86
N ASP A 267 11.80 8.92 -13.53
CA ASP A 267 11.48 8.15 -12.33
C ASP A 267 11.98 6.69 -12.46
N ILE A 268 12.79 6.23 -11.50
CA ILE A 268 13.26 4.85 -11.35
C ILE A 268 12.15 3.86 -10.95
N PHE A 269 10.99 4.36 -10.51
CA PHE A 269 9.93 3.51 -10.02
C PHE A 269 9.34 2.54 -11.04
N PRO A 270 9.02 2.94 -12.30
CA PRO A 270 8.46 2.00 -13.27
C PRO A 270 9.41 0.82 -13.61
N PRO A 271 10.73 1.02 -13.79
CA PRO A 271 11.70 -0.08 -13.89
C PRO A 271 11.66 -1.07 -12.71
N ILE A 272 11.56 -0.56 -11.48
CA ILE A 272 11.51 -1.41 -10.29
C ILE A 272 10.22 -2.19 -10.19
N LEU A 273 9.08 -1.52 -10.40
CA LEU A 273 7.78 -2.20 -10.43
C LEU A 273 7.75 -3.29 -11.48
N ARG A 274 8.29 -3.03 -12.67
CA ARG A 274 8.42 -4.02 -13.73
C ARG A 274 9.19 -5.24 -13.24
N ASN A 275 10.35 -5.04 -12.63
CA ASN A 275 11.13 -6.17 -12.11
C ASN A 275 10.39 -6.91 -10.99
N ILE A 276 9.63 -6.23 -10.14
CA ILE A 276 8.76 -6.87 -9.12
C ILE A 276 7.68 -7.76 -9.77
N TYR A 277 7.07 -7.33 -10.89
CA TYR A 277 6.13 -8.18 -11.63
C TYR A 277 6.79 -9.41 -12.23
N HIS A 278 8.01 -9.27 -12.76
CA HIS A 278 8.78 -10.41 -13.24
C HIS A 278 9.19 -11.34 -12.10
N VAL A 279 9.60 -10.83 -10.94
CA VAL A 279 9.85 -11.64 -9.73
C VAL A 279 8.61 -12.46 -9.38
N ALA A 280 7.43 -11.84 -9.33
CA ALA A 280 6.18 -12.54 -9.05
C ALA A 280 5.85 -13.62 -10.07
N LYS A 281 6.08 -13.37 -11.36
CA LYS A 281 5.96 -14.37 -12.42
C LYS A 281 6.90 -15.55 -12.17
N TYR A 282 8.17 -15.28 -11.92
CA TYR A 282 9.18 -16.33 -11.75
C TYR A 282 8.99 -17.12 -10.44
N ILE A 283 8.42 -16.52 -9.40
CA ILE A 283 7.95 -17.24 -8.20
C ILE A 283 6.87 -18.26 -8.58
N ILE A 284 5.93 -17.88 -9.44
CA ILE A 284 4.86 -18.77 -9.90
C ILE A 284 5.44 -19.89 -10.78
N GLU A 285 6.38 -19.57 -11.67
CA GLU A 285 7.07 -20.52 -12.56
C GLU A 285 8.12 -21.39 -11.86
N ASP A 286 8.40 -21.12 -10.57
CA ASP A 286 9.44 -21.75 -9.76
C ASP A 286 10.88 -21.57 -10.30
N ASP A 287 11.12 -20.53 -11.10
CA ASP A 287 12.40 -20.23 -11.74
C ASP A 287 13.33 -19.47 -10.78
N GLN A 288 14.09 -20.22 -9.97
CA GLN A 288 14.92 -19.66 -8.91
C GLN A 288 16.00 -18.69 -9.43
N GLU A 289 16.59 -18.99 -10.58
CA GLU A 289 17.66 -18.20 -11.18
C GLU A 289 17.13 -16.84 -11.63
N LYS A 290 15.99 -16.82 -12.32
CA LYS A 290 15.39 -15.55 -12.77
C LYS A 290 14.82 -14.72 -11.62
N ILE A 291 14.33 -15.34 -10.54
CA ILE A 291 13.98 -14.62 -9.30
C ILE A 291 15.21 -13.89 -8.77
N PHE A 292 16.33 -14.62 -8.63
CA PHE A 292 17.59 -14.07 -8.13
C PHE A 292 18.09 -12.91 -9.00
N ASN A 293 18.21 -13.11 -10.31
CA ASN A 293 18.68 -12.09 -11.24
C ASN A 293 17.81 -10.83 -11.20
N LYS A 294 16.48 -10.97 -11.10
CA LYS A 294 15.60 -9.79 -11.04
C LYS A 294 15.71 -9.01 -9.74
N PHE A 295 16.01 -9.67 -8.62
CA PHE A 295 16.32 -8.94 -7.39
C PHE A 295 17.67 -8.21 -7.48
N GLN A 296 18.66 -8.76 -8.19
CA GLN A 296 19.91 -8.06 -8.47
C GLN A 296 19.67 -6.82 -9.34
N ASP A 297 18.90 -6.92 -10.43
CA ASP A 297 18.55 -5.77 -11.29
C ASP A 297 17.89 -4.63 -10.48
N ILE A 298 17.00 -4.99 -9.55
CA ILE A 298 16.36 -4.02 -8.66
C ILE A 298 17.40 -3.38 -7.73
N GLY A 299 18.29 -4.18 -7.14
CA GLY A 299 19.34 -3.72 -6.25
C GLY A 299 20.31 -2.77 -6.94
N GLU A 300 20.75 -3.12 -8.14
CA GLU A 300 21.60 -2.29 -8.99
C GLU A 300 20.93 -0.96 -9.31
N SER A 301 19.64 -0.98 -9.65
CA SER A 301 18.87 0.25 -9.92
C SER A 301 18.85 1.16 -8.68
N ILE A 302 18.58 0.60 -7.49
CA ILE A 302 18.55 1.35 -6.22
C ILE A 302 19.92 1.95 -5.90
N VAL A 303 20.98 1.15 -5.99
CA VAL A 303 22.36 1.62 -5.73
C VAL A 303 22.77 2.67 -6.74
N GLY A 304 22.44 2.47 -8.01
CA GLY A 304 22.74 3.41 -9.09
C GLY A 304 22.14 4.80 -8.85
N GLU A 305 20.91 4.88 -8.36
CA GLU A 305 20.32 6.17 -7.97
C GLU A 305 20.96 6.74 -6.69
N ARG A 306 21.18 5.92 -5.66
CA ARG A 306 21.84 6.38 -4.42
C ARG A 306 23.22 6.97 -4.68
N LEU A 307 23.98 6.39 -5.61
CA LEU A 307 25.29 6.91 -5.99
C LEU A 307 25.25 8.26 -6.71
N LYS A 308 24.15 8.60 -7.40
CA LYS A 308 23.97 9.93 -8.03
C LYS A 308 23.71 11.03 -6.99
N LEU A 309 23.23 10.65 -5.81
CA LEU A 309 22.77 11.54 -4.75
C LEU A 309 23.78 11.72 -3.62
N ALA A 310 24.92 11.00 -3.68
CA ALA A 310 25.85 10.87 -2.57
C ALA A 310 26.35 12.22 -1.99
N GLY A 311 25.90 12.50 -0.75
CA GLY A 311 26.33 13.58 0.15
C GLY A 311 26.45 13.08 1.62
N MET A 312 27.04 13.90 2.50
CA MET A 312 27.46 13.55 3.88
C MET A 312 26.31 13.24 4.87
N THR A 313 25.56 12.13 4.75
CA THR A 313 24.49 11.83 5.73
C THR A 313 24.30 10.36 6.11
N GLU A 314 24.80 9.38 5.35
CA GLU A 314 24.66 7.95 5.73
C GLU A 314 25.44 7.56 7.01
N LYS A 315 26.46 8.33 7.40
CA LYS A 315 27.22 8.11 8.65
C LYS A 315 26.47 8.49 9.93
N LEU A 316 25.43 9.33 9.84
CA LEU A 316 24.62 9.75 11.00
C LEU A 316 23.80 8.58 11.57
N GLY A 317 23.46 7.61 10.72
CA GLY A 317 22.87 6.33 11.12
C GLY A 317 23.74 5.49 12.07
N PHE A 318 25.02 5.82 12.21
CA PHE A 318 25.94 5.12 13.12
C PHE A 318 26.33 5.96 14.35
N THR A 319 25.94 7.24 14.40
CA THR A 319 26.17 8.14 15.54
C THR A 319 24.97 8.27 16.47
N ILE A 320 23.76 7.97 15.97
CA ILE A 320 22.52 7.95 16.77
C ILE A 320 22.33 6.54 17.36
N SER A 321 21.71 6.45 18.54
CA SER A 321 21.43 5.17 19.19
C SER A 321 20.71 4.20 18.23
N PRO A 322 21.23 2.96 18.06
CA PRO A 322 20.60 1.89 17.29
C PRO A 322 19.10 1.71 17.56
N SER A 323 18.67 1.82 18.82
CA SER A 323 17.28 1.65 19.24
C SER A 323 16.36 2.77 18.74
N VAL A 324 16.86 4.01 18.71
CA VAL A 324 16.13 5.19 18.23
C VAL A 324 15.99 5.13 16.70
N LEU A 325 17.08 4.80 15.99
CA LEU A 325 17.03 4.60 14.55
C LEU A 325 16.18 3.41 14.14
N SER A 326 16.15 2.33 14.93
CA SER A 326 15.28 1.17 14.69
C SER A 326 13.79 1.53 14.77
N ALA A 327 13.43 2.54 15.57
CA ALA A 327 12.07 3.06 15.68
C ALA A 327 11.72 4.06 14.56
N ILE A 328 12.70 4.83 14.08
CA ILE A 328 12.51 5.86 13.03
C ILE A 328 12.58 5.24 11.62
N SER A 329 13.26 4.12 11.46
CA SER A 329 13.47 3.49 10.15
C SER A 329 12.21 2.82 9.62
N SER A 330 11.45 3.61 8.85
CA SER A 330 10.71 3.08 7.70
C SER A 330 11.64 2.15 6.91
N PRO A 331 11.13 1.03 6.33
CA PRO A 331 11.96 0.11 5.54
C PRO A 331 12.85 0.90 4.58
N PRO A 332 14.17 0.64 4.48
CA PRO A 332 15.17 1.48 3.83
C PRO A 332 14.65 1.81 2.45
N THR A 333 14.17 3.02 2.36
CA THR A 333 13.31 3.43 1.28
C THR A 333 14.22 3.51 0.09
N PRO A 334 13.86 2.99 -1.08
CA PRO A 334 14.83 3.01 -2.15
C PRO A 334 15.11 4.44 -2.69
N PHE A 335 14.27 5.45 -2.36
CA PHE A 335 14.24 6.74 -3.07
C PHE A 335 13.95 7.98 -2.22
N LEU A 336 14.88 8.44 -1.39
CA LEU A 336 14.74 9.80 -0.87
C LEU A 336 16.05 10.58 -0.87
N ASP A 337 16.26 11.27 -2.00
CA ASP A 337 17.09 12.47 -2.18
C ASP A 337 16.90 13.47 -1.03
N LEU A 338 15.66 13.58 -0.51
CA LEU A 338 15.35 14.50 0.59
C LEU A 338 15.93 14.09 1.95
N PHE A 339 16.08 12.80 2.28
CA PHE A 339 16.65 12.44 3.59
C PHE A 339 18.16 12.69 3.64
N GLU A 340 18.81 12.67 2.49
CA GLU A 340 20.27 12.82 2.39
C GLU A 340 20.71 14.29 2.48
N GLU A 341 19.80 15.23 2.22
CA GLU A 341 20.02 16.67 2.36
C GLU A 341 19.54 17.26 3.70
N LEU A 342 18.83 16.48 4.52
CA LEU A 342 18.25 16.95 5.78
C LEU A 342 19.17 16.65 6.97
N ASP A 343 19.38 17.65 7.83
CA ASP A 343 19.95 17.46 9.16
C ASP A 343 19.09 16.45 9.96
N PRO A 344 19.65 15.59 10.83
CA PRO A 344 18.88 14.63 11.64
C PRO A 344 17.72 15.25 12.41
N ASP A 345 17.88 16.51 12.81
CA ASP A 345 16.89 17.30 13.54
C ASP A 345 15.68 17.68 12.66
N GLN A 346 15.81 17.58 11.34
CA GLN A 346 14.77 17.85 10.35
C GLN A 346 14.06 16.59 9.83
N ILE A 347 14.57 15.38 10.17
CA ILE A 347 13.90 14.11 9.86
C ILE A 347 12.46 14.04 10.43
N PRO A 348 12.18 14.52 11.67
CA PRO A 348 10.81 14.60 12.17
C PRO A 348 9.92 15.62 11.42
N LEU A 349 10.52 16.56 10.68
CA LEU A 349 9.84 17.64 9.94
C LEU A 349 9.52 17.28 8.49
N LEU A 350 9.88 16.06 8.04
CA LEU A 350 9.51 15.58 6.72
C LEU A 350 8.01 15.74 6.49
N PRO A 351 7.59 16.25 5.32
CA PRO A 351 6.18 16.33 4.99
C PRO A 351 5.57 14.93 5.13
N SER A 352 4.58 14.81 6.02
CA SER A 352 3.85 13.56 6.28
C SER A 352 3.37 12.84 4.99
N GLU A 353 3.21 13.59 3.90
CA GLU A 353 2.91 13.15 2.54
C GLU A 353 3.96 12.20 1.96
N THR A 354 5.25 12.51 2.11
CA THR A 354 6.38 11.80 1.50
C THR A 354 6.63 10.48 2.23
N SER A 355 6.73 10.53 3.57
CA SER A 355 6.84 9.32 4.40
C SER A 355 5.64 8.39 4.22
N ARG A 356 4.42 8.94 4.06
CA ARG A 356 3.21 8.16 3.78
C ARG A 356 3.26 7.50 2.40
N ARG A 357 3.69 8.21 1.35
CA ARG A 357 3.82 7.64 0.00
C ARG A 357 4.71 6.40 0.02
N ILE A 358 5.84 6.50 0.68
CA ILE A 358 6.85 5.45 0.71
C ILE A 358 6.44 4.25 1.55
N SER A 359 5.85 4.49 2.72
CA SER A 359 5.26 3.42 3.53
C SER A 359 4.18 2.68 2.73
N ASN A 360 3.32 3.41 2.00
CA ASN A 360 2.31 2.78 1.14
C ASN A 360 2.93 1.88 0.07
N TRP A 361 4.05 2.26 -0.53
CA TRP A 361 4.68 1.48 -1.60
C TRP A 361 5.33 0.21 -1.08
N SER A 362 6.11 0.31 -0.01
CA SER A 362 6.67 -0.88 0.66
C SER A 362 5.56 -1.84 1.08
N ASN A 363 4.48 -1.32 1.67
CA ASN A 363 3.32 -2.13 2.06
C ASN A 363 2.67 -2.79 0.85
N GLN A 364 2.49 -2.09 -0.28
CA GLN A 364 1.89 -2.67 -1.49
C GLN A 364 2.75 -3.80 -2.07
N VAL A 365 4.07 -3.64 -2.15
CA VAL A 365 4.99 -4.70 -2.62
C VAL A 365 4.95 -5.90 -1.68
N LYS A 366 4.95 -5.66 -0.36
CA LYS A 366 4.77 -6.72 0.66
C LYS A 366 3.44 -7.45 0.47
N PHE A 367 2.33 -6.72 0.38
CA PHE A 367 0.99 -7.30 0.16
C PHE A 367 0.92 -8.14 -1.11
N PHE A 368 1.74 -7.84 -2.11
CA PHE A 368 1.81 -8.58 -3.36
C PHE A 368 2.72 -9.82 -3.30
N LEU A 369 3.96 -9.68 -2.81
CA LEU A 369 4.95 -10.76 -2.81
C LEU A 369 4.74 -11.78 -1.68
N LEU A 370 4.35 -11.33 -0.47
CA LEU A 370 4.18 -12.21 0.70
C LEU A 370 3.25 -13.39 0.41
N PRO A 371 2.03 -13.19 -0.16
CA PRO A 371 1.11 -14.30 -0.36
C PRO A 371 1.54 -15.25 -1.48
N LEU A 372 2.27 -14.75 -2.49
CA LEU A 372 2.84 -15.56 -3.57
C LEU A 372 3.94 -16.47 -3.02
N LEU A 373 4.86 -15.90 -2.25
CA LEU A 373 5.96 -16.65 -1.63
C LEU A 373 5.45 -17.67 -0.61
N ALA A 374 4.42 -17.32 0.17
CA ALA A 374 3.74 -18.27 1.07
C ALA A 374 3.08 -19.45 0.34
N ARG A 375 2.72 -19.26 -0.92
CA ARG A 375 2.08 -20.28 -1.73
C ARG A 375 3.05 -21.14 -2.54
N TYR A 376 4.15 -20.55 -3.01
CA TYR A 376 5.19 -21.23 -3.77
C TYR A 376 6.46 -21.36 -2.91
N PRO A 377 6.43 -22.18 -1.84
CA PRO A 377 7.52 -22.27 -0.87
C PRO A 377 8.85 -22.76 -1.44
N SER A 378 8.87 -23.35 -2.64
CA SER A 378 10.09 -23.71 -3.36
C SER A 378 10.94 -22.49 -3.74
N SER A 379 10.30 -21.34 -4.03
CA SER A 379 10.95 -20.03 -4.27
C SER A 379 11.81 -19.50 -3.11
N ALA A 380 11.72 -20.13 -1.94
CA ALA A 380 12.52 -19.77 -0.78
C ALA A 380 14.02 -19.96 -0.96
N SER A 381 14.41 -20.91 -1.81
CA SER A 381 15.83 -21.11 -2.10
C SER A 381 16.40 -19.92 -2.86
N ALA A 382 15.64 -19.33 -3.78
CA ALA A 382 15.98 -18.06 -4.41
C ALA A 382 16.06 -16.93 -3.38
N ILE A 383 15.07 -16.79 -2.48
CA ILE A 383 15.12 -15.76 -1.42
C ILE A 383 16.36 -15.90 -0.53
N ARG A 384 16.77 -17.13 -0.21
CA ARG A 384 18.01 -17.37 0.55
C ARG A 384 19.25 -16.88 -0.21
N ASN A 385 19.31 -17.11 -1.52
CA ASN A 385 20.41 -16.64 -2.35
C ASN A 385 20.39 -15.11 -2.49
N VAL A 386 19.22 -14.52 -2.69
CA VAL A 386 19.01 -13.06 -2.77
C VAL A 386 19.50 -12.36 -1.49
N ILE A 387 19.23 -12.92 -0.31
CA ILE A 387 19.66 -12.33 0.97
C ILE A 387 21.18 -12.34 1.15
N ARG A 388 21.88 -13.31 0.55
CA ARG A 388 23.34 -13.43 0.63
C ARG A 388 24.06 -12.59 -0.41
N ASP A 389 23.36 -12.17 -1.45
CA ASP A 389 23.89 -11.32 -2.50
C ASP A 389 23.83 -9.84 -2.10
N PRO A 390 24.91 -9.05 -2.28
CA PRO A 390 24.93 -7.64 -1.90
C PRO A 390 23.83 -6.81 -2.54
N LEU A 391 23.58 -6.98 -3.86
CA LEU A 391 22.57 -6.19 -4.58
C LEU A 391 21.15 -6.71 -4.31
N GLY A 392 20.97 -8.03 -4.37
CA GLY A 392 19.70 -8.68 -4.08
C GLY A 392 19.22 -8.40 -2.66
N SER A 393 20.13 -8.35 -1.68
CA SER A 393 19.80 -8.04 -0.28
C SER A 393 19.34 -6.60 -0.10
N ILE A 394 19.91 -5.63 -0.84
CA ILE A 394 19.43 -4.24 -0.86
C ILE A 394 17.98 -4.19 -1.35
N ALA A 395 17.70 -4.82 -2.49
CA ALA A 395 16.33 -4.89 -3.02
C ALA A 395 15.36 -5.52 -2.00
N LEU A 396 15.73 -6.65 -1.41
CA LEU A 396 14.88 -7.33 -0.45
C LEU A 396 14.64 -6.50 0.83
N LEU A 397 15.69 -5.90 1.39
CA LEU A 397 15.57 -5.05 2.58
C LEU A 397 14.74 -3.79 2.31
N SER A 398 14.82 -3.22 1.10
CA SER A 398 14.07 -2.03 0.73
C SER A 398 12.56 -2.26 0.60
N PHE A 399 12.14 -3.41 0.09
CA PHE A 399 10.72 -3.70 -0.09
C PHE A 399 10.13 -4.52 1.04
N ILE A 400 10.82 -5.57 1.48
CA ILE A 400 10.32 -6.56 2.44
C ILE A 400 10.73 -6.20 3.87
N GLY A 401 11.90 -5.60 4.06
CA GLY A 401 12.42 -5.25 5.38
C GLY A 401 13.14 -6.42 6.08
N PRO A 402 13.23 -6.40 7.42
CA PRO A 402 13.93 -7.44 8.18
C PRO A 402 13.37 -8.85 7.91
N LEU A 403 14.22 -9.86 7.99
CA LEU A 403 13.88 -11.21 7.54
C LEU A 403 12.89 -11.88 8.50
N PHE A 404 13.05 -11.73 9.81
CA PHE A 404 12.25 -12.47 10.78
C PHE A 404 10.75 -12.09 10.77
N PRO A 405 10.37 -10.79 10.79
CA PRO A 405 8.97 -10.38 10.66
C PRO A 405 8.32 -10.95 9.39
N TYR A 406 9.08 -11.01 8.30
CA TYR A 406 8.65 -11.60 7.05
C TYR A 406 8.34 -13.10 7.19
N VAL A 407 9.21 -13.88 7.86
CA VAL A 407 8.94 -15.32 8.16
C VAL A 407 7.65 -15.47 8.98
N VAL A 408 7.45 -14.64 9.99
CA VAL A 408 6.25 -14.68 10.84
C VAL A 408 4.99 -14.39 10.03
N ASP A 409 4.99 -13.32 9.23
CA ASP A 409 3.85 -12.95 8.38
C ASP A 409 3.49 -14.08 7.40
N CYS A 410 4.51 -14.70 6.82
CA CYS A 410 4.41 -15.87 5.95
C CYS A 410 3.77 -17.09 6.62
N ILE A 411 4.17 -17.42 7.84
CA ILE A 411 3.56 -18.50 8.65
C ILE A 411 2.09 -18.20 8.93
N MET A 412 1.79 -16.95 9.30
CA MET A 412 0.43 -16.52 9.62
C MET A 412 -0.50 -16.56 8.40
N ILE A 413 -0.01 -16.20 7.21
CA ILE A 413 -0.75 -16.33 5.96
C ILE A 413 -0.97 -17.81 5.61
N SER A 414 0.04 -18.65 5.83
CA SER A 414 0.02 -20.05 5.42
C SER A 414 -0.94 -20.89 6.26
N THR A 415 -0.98 -20.65 7.56
CA THR A 415 -1.90 -21.32 8.50
C THR A 415 -3.37 -21.02 8.24
N LYS A 416 -3.71 -19.80 7.80
CA LYS A 416 -5.10 -19.41 7.48
C LYS A 416 -5.64 -20.07 6.21
N ARG A 417 -4.79 -20.64 5.36
CA ARG A 417 -5.14 -21.00 3.97
C ARG A 417 -5.10 -22.50 3.67
N ASP A 418 -4.93 -23.36 4.67
CA ASP A 418 -4.83 -24.83 4.54
C ASP A 418 -3.81 -25.27 3.47
N TYR A 419 -2.67 -24.58 3.36
CA TYR A 419 -1.60 -25.03 2.46
C TYR A 419 -1.01 -26.34 2.98
N GLU A 420 -0.43 -27.14 2.07
CA GLU A 420 0.24 -28.40 2.42
C GLU A 420 1.26 -28.17 3.54
N LYS A 421 0.93 -28.62 4.75
CA LYS A 421 1.72 -28.40 5.97
C LYS A 421 3.18 -28.83 5.81
N ALA A 422 3.43 -29.86 5.01
CA ALA A 422 4.77 -30.34 4.69
C ALA A 422 5.61 -29.32 3.91
N LYS A 423 5.04 -28.69 2.86
CA LYS A 423 5.72 -27.66 2.06
C LYS A 423 5.99 -26.40 2.88
N VAL A 424 5.02 -25.97 3.68
CA VAL A 424 5.17 -24.83 4.61
C VAL A 424 6.24 -25.13 5.67
N ASN A 425 6.28 -26.33 6.23
CA ASN A 425 7.28 -26.67 7.25
C ASN A 425 8.71 -26.72 6.65
N LYS A 426 8.89 -27.27 5.43
CA LYS A 426 10.18 -27.24 4.71
C LYS A 426 10.65 -25.80 4.45
N TRP A 427 9.70 -24.91 4.17
CA TRP A 427 9.98 -23.50 3.97
C TRP A 427 10.43 -22.79 5.24
N ILE A 428 9.67 -22.95 6.33
CA ILE A 428 10.04 -22.43 7.66
C ILE A 428 11.43 -22.93 8.04
N GLN A 429 11.74 -24.20 7.82
CA GLN A 429 13.08 -24.76 8.06
C GLN A 429 14.18 -24.01 7.30
N GLY A 430 13.99 -23.75 6.01
CA GLY A 430 14.95 -23.01 5.19
C GLY A 430 15.20 -21.59 5.70
N LEU A 431 14.12 -20.88 6.05
CA LEU A 431 14.20 -19.51 6.57
C LEU A 431 14.77 -19.46 8.00
N THR A 432 14.39 -20.39 8.88
CA THR A 432 14.97 -20.54 10.22
C THR A 432 16.47 -20.78 10.15
N ARG A 433 16.92 -21.64 9.22
CA ARG A 433 18.35 -21.87 8.99
C ARG A 433 19.07 -20.61 8.56
N LEU A 434 18.49 -19.84 7.64
CA LEU A 434 19.09 -18.57 7.20
C LEU A 434 19.15 -17.55 8.34
N PHE A 435 18.09 -17.45 9.15
CA PHE A 435 18.08 -16.57 10.31
C PHE A 435 19.11 -16.99 11.36
N ARG A 436 19.26 -18.29 11.62
CA ARG A 436 20.34 -18.85 12.45
C ARG A 436 21.72 -18.47 11.92
N GLU A 437 21.98 -18.68 10.63
CA GLU A 437 23.23 -18.29 9.98
C GLU A 437 23.54 -16.79 10.15
N LYS A 438 22.51 -15.92 10.09
CA LYS A 438 22.64 -14.48 10.34
C LYS A 438 22.99 -14.18 11.80
N VAL A 439 22.30 -14.80 12.77
CA VAL A 439 22.56 -14.60 14.21
C VAL A 439 23.96 -15.10 14.59
N ASP A 440 24.35 -16.28 14.11
CA ASP A 440 25.68 -16.85 14.35
C ASP A 440 26.79 -15.96 13.77
N LEU A 441 26.54 -15.35 12.60
CA LEU A 441 27.46 -14.37 12.01
C LEU A 441 27.56 -13.10 12.85
N LEU A 442 26.44 -12.55 13.31
CA LEU A 442 26.43 -11.36 14.19
C LEU A 442 27.17 -11.63 15.50
N LEU A 443 26.95 -12.81 16.11
CA LEU A 443 27.68 -13.28 17.30
C LEU A 443 29.18 -13.32 17.06
N LYS A 444 29.60 -14.01 15.99
CA LYS A 444 31.02 -14.14 15.65
C LYS A 444 31.69 -12.80 15.35
N LEU A 445 30.99 -11.90 14.66
CA LEU A 445 31.47 -10.54 14.41
C LEU A 445 31.54 -9.71 15.70
N GLY A 446 30.58 -9.86 16.61
CA GLY A 446 30.60 -9.19 17.91
C GLY A 446 31.74 -9.65 18.82
N GLU A 447 32.10 -10.93 18.76
CA GLU A 447 33.24 -11.48 19.51
C GLU A 447 34.60 -11.03 18.97
N THR A 448 34.68 -10.69 17.68
CA THR A 448 35.95 -10.40 17.00
C THR A 448 36.27 -8.91 16.87
N VAL A 449 35.31 -8.03 17.19
CA VAL A 449 35.46 -6.60 16.92
C VAL A 449 35.50 -5.78 18.20
N GLU A 450 36.69 -5.25 18.50
CA GLU A 450 36.94 -4.36 19.64
C GLU A 450 36.58 -2.90 19.34
N ASP A 451 36.33 -2.55 18.07
CA ASP A 451 35.99 -1.19 17.64
C ASP A 451 34.54 -0.82 18.05
N PRO A 452 34.34 0.22 18.87
CA PRO A 452 33.00 0.61 19.34
C PRO A 452 32.05 1.06 18.23
N THR A 453 32.57 1.65 17.15
CA THR A 453 31.75 2.09 16.00
C THR A 453 31.22 0.88 15.24
N PHE A 454 32.05 -0.13 15.02
CA PHE A 454 31.60 -1.37 14.39
C PHE A 454 30.67 -2.18 15.30
N SER A 455 30.88 -2.16 16.62
CA SER A 455 29.92 -2.72 17.59
C SER A 455 28.53 -2.06 17.47
N ASN A 456 28.48 -0.74 17.33
CA ASN A 456 27.21 -0.01 17.11
C ASN A 456 26.51 -0.41 15.79
N VAL A 457 27.28 -0.70 14.74
CA VAL A 457 26.75 -1.19 13.46
C VAL A 457 26.10 -2.56 13.63
N LEU A 458 26.78 -3.48 14.33
CA LEU A 458 26.23 -4.82 14.61
C LEU A 458 24.96 -4.73 15.48
N ASP A 459 24.98 -3.88 16.50
CA ASP A 459 23.82 -3.59 17.35
C ASP A 459 22.65 -3.03 16.56
N PHE A 460 22.89 -2.10 15.63
CA PHE A 460 21.84 -1.57 14.76
C PHE A 460 21.13 -2.68 13.99
N PHE A 461 21.86 -3.61 13.38
CA PHE A 461 21.23 -4.71 12.65
C PHE A 461 20.47 -5.68 13.58
N ALA A 462 20.98 -5.94 14.78
CA ALA A 462 20.34 -6.81 15.77
C ALA A 462 19.08 -6.16 16.36
N SER A 463 19.18 -4.93 16.90
CA SER A 463 18.08 -4.16 17.47
C SER A 463 16.96 -3.95 16.47
N ARG A 464 17.28 -3.71 15.19
CA ARG A 464 16.28 -3.56 14.15
C ARG A 464 15.51 -4.84 13.87
N GLU A 465 16.17 -5.99 13.81
CA GLU A 465 15.46 -7.28 13.70
C GLU A 465 14.58 -7.54 14.93
N VAL A 466 15.08 -7.28 16.14
CA VAL A 466 14.32 -7.47 17.38
C VAL A 466 13.08 -6.57 17.43
N PHE A 467 13.26 -5.27 17.24
CA PHE A 467 12.17 -4.28 17.32
C PHE A 467 10.99 -4.66 16.42
N TRP A 468 11.23 -4.90 15.13
CA TRP A 468 10.16 -5.23 14.18
C TRP A 468 9.50 -6.59 14.43
N SER A 469 10.25 -7.54 15.00
CA SER A 469 9.79 -8.88 15.29
C SER A 469 8.96 -8.94 16.57
N GLU A 470 9.32 -8.16 17.59
CA GLU A 470 8.60 -8.09 18.85
C GLU A 470 7.15 -7.69 18.62
N PHE A 471 6.88 -6.66 17.81
CA PHE A 471 5.51 -6.24 17.47
C PHE A 471 4.65 -7.37 16.89
N ARG A 472 5.25 -8.33 16.16
CA ARG A 472 4.54 -9.48 15.59
C ARG A 472 4.35 -10.60 16.61
N LEU A 473 5.23 -10.70 17.58
CA LEU A 473 5.21 -11.73 18.62
C LEU A 473 4.50 -11.31 19.91
N ILE A 474 3.96 -10.10 20.02
CA ILE A 474 3.18 -9.67 21.22
C ILE A 474 2.03 -10.64 21.52
N SER A 475 1.33 -11.11 20.48
CA SER A 475 0.18 -12.00 20.64
C SER A 475 0.60 -13.44 20.99
N LYS A 476 0.04 -13.98 22.08
CA LYS A 476 0.21 -15.40 22.47
C LYS A 476 -0.27 -16.35 21.37
N GLU A 477 -1.36 -16.01 20.69
CA GLU A 477 -1.93 -16.79 19.59
C GLU A 477 -0.93 -16.96 18.43
N VAL A 478 -0.19 -15.90 18.10
CA VAL A 478 0.84 -15.94 17.05
C VAL A 478 1.98 -16.87 17.48
N LYS A 479 2.46 -16.76 18.72
CA LYS A 479 3.53 -17.64 19.24
C LYS A 479 3.12 -19.12 19.21
N GLU A 480 1.90 -19.44 19.65
CA GLU A 480 1.37 -20.81 19.63
C GLU A 480 1.22 -21.34 18.21
N LYS A 481 0.75 -20.51 17.28
CA LYS A 481 0.69 -20.88 15.85
C LYS A 481 2.05 -21.17 15.25
N ILE A 482 3.08 -20.37 15.56
CA ILE A 482 4.45 -20.64 15.12
C ILE A 482 4.94 -21.97 15.70
N LYS A 483 4.74 -22.22 17.00
CA LYS A 483 5.13 -23.48 17.67
C LYS A 483 4.43 -24.72 17.10
N SER A 484 3.29 -24.56 16.43
CA SER A 484 2.59 -25.68 15.78
C SER A 484 3.35 -26.29 14.60
N PHE A 485 4.41 -25.62 14.12
CA PHE A 485 5.35 -26.12 13.13
C PHE A 485 6.64 -26.60 13.80
N LYS A 486 7.16 -27.75 13.36
CA LYS A 486 8.39 -28.35 13.92
C LYS A 486 9.56 -27.36 13.95
N ALA A 487 9.74 -26.59 12.89
CA ALA A 487 10.80 -25.59 12.78
C ALA A 487 10.47 -24.21 13.37
N GLY A 488 9.22 -23.99 13.79
CA GLY A 488 8.81 -22.73 14.40
C GLY A 488 9.30 -22.60 15.85
N SER A 489 9.42 -23.70 16.59
CA SER A 489 10.05 -23.69 17.91
C SER A 489 11.53 -23.30 17.85
N ASP A 490 12.26 -23.83 16.87
CA ASP A 490 13.67 -23.47 16.63
C ASP A 490 13.79 -21.99 16.24
N LEU A 491 12.88 -21.49 15.40
CA LEU A 491 12.83 -20.08 15.00
C LEU A 491 12.68 -19.15 16.21
N LEU A 492 11.74 -19.46 17.12
CA LEU A 492 11.54 -18.67 18.35
C LEU A 492 12.76 -18.73 19.27
N LYS A 493 13.46 -19.87 19.33
CA LYS A 493 14.70 -20.00 20.09
C LYS A 493 15.81 -19.10 19.52
N VAL A 494 16.03 -19.13 18.21
CA VAL A 494 17.01 -18.25 17.52
C VAL A 494 16.69 -16.78 17.81
N PHE A 495 15.41 -16.42 17.80
CA PHE A 495 14.97 -15.05 18.11
C PHE A 495 15.28 -14.64 19.56
N SER A 496 15.03 -15.51 20.53
CA SER A 496 15.38 -15.22 21.93
C SER A 496 16.88 -15.07 22.15
N GLU A 497 17.71 -15.81 21.40
CA GLU A 497 19.16 -15.63 21.41
C GLU A 497 19.54 -14.25 20.86
N LEU A 498 18.91 -13.79 19.78
CA LEU A 498 19.10 -12.44 19.24
C LEU A 498 18.65 -11.34 20.23
N GLN A 499 17.52 -11.52 20.90
CA GLN A 499 17.05 -10.60 21.94
C GLN A 499 18.06 -10.49 23.09
N SER A 500 18.66 -11.61 23.50
CA SER A 500 19.67 -11.61 24.56
C SER A 500 20.92 -10.81 24.17
N LEU A 501 21.29 -10.79 22.89
CA LEU A 501 22.39 -9.97 22.39
C LEU A 501 22.09 -8.48 22.51
N THR A 502 20.89 -8.07 22.09
CA THR A 502 20.47 -6.67 22.17
C THR A 502 20.25 -6.20 23.62
N ASP A 503 19.85 -7.09 24.52
CA ASP A 503 19.72 -6.79 25.95
C ASP A 503 21.08 -6.63 26.63
N VAL A 504 22.09 -7.40 26.21
CA VAL A 504 23.47 -7.27 26.72
C VAL A 504 24.10 -5.95 26.27
N THR A 505 23.80 -5.47 25.07
CA THR A 505 24.33 -4.19 24.58
C THR A 505 23.52 -2.98 25.06
N ALA A 506 22.20 -3.11 25.23
CA ALA A 506 21.38 -2.10 25.91
C ALA A 506 21.69 -1.97 27.42
N LYS A 507 22.11 -3.07 28.08
CA LYS A 507 22.53 -3.10 29.49
C LYS A 507 24.03 -2.92 29.69
N SER A 508 24.85 -2.87 28.63
CA SER A 508 26.27 -2.53 28.76
C SER A 508 26.35 -1.07 29.18
N PRO A 509 26.70 -0.78 30.45
CA PRO A 509 26.80 0.59 30.87
C PRO A 509 27.99 1.16 30.11
N LEU A 510 27.73 2.20 29.31
CA LEU A 510 28.72 3.24 29.03
C LEU A 510 29.08 3.94 30.36
N LYS A 511 29.70 3.18 31.29
CA LYS A 511 30.82 3.62 32.10
C LYS A 511 32.02 3.84 31.18
N ARG A 512 31.89 4.80 30.27
CA ARG A 512 33.00 5.71 29.99
C ARG A 512 32.41 7.07 30.22
N LYS A 513 32.84 7.68 31.33
CA LYS A 513 32.81 9.12 31.57
C LYS A 513 33.26 9.82 30.27
N ARG A 514 32.35 10.12 29.36
CA ARG A 514 32.48 11.32 28.54
C ARG A 514 31.89 12.39 29.42
N ALA A 515 32.77 13.13 30.10
CA ALA A 515 32.41 14.44 30.57
C ALA A 515 31.74 15.13 29.37
N ILE A 516 30.46 15.45 29.52
CA ILE A 516 29.80 16.40 28.62
C ILE A 516 30.72 17.63 28.67
N PRO A 517 31.30 18.07 27.55
CA PRO A 517 32.05 19.33 27.52
C PRO A 517 31.16 20.39 28.15
N GLU A 518 31.64 21.12 29.15
CA GLU A 518 30.84 22.15 29.85
C GLU A 518 30.21 23.16 28.87
N GLU A 519 30.79 23.27 27.67
CA GLU A 519 30.33 24.07 26.53
C GLU A 519 28.94 23.71 25.98
N ILE A 520 28.36 22.54 26.30
CA ILE A 520 27.01 22.14 25.81
C ILE A 520 25.93 22.31 26.89
N LYS A 521 26.29 22.59 28.14
CA LYS A 521 25.28 22.80 29.21
C LYS A 521 24.42 24.04 29.00
N ASP A 522 24.92 25.03 28.27
CA ASP A 522 24.21 26.30 28.04
C ASP A 522 23.23 26.26 26.85
N LEU A 523 23.09 25.12 26.17
CA LEU A 523 22.11 24.93 25.08
C LEU A 523 20.78 24.29 25.54
N TYR A 524 20.64 23.98 26.82
CA TYR A 524 19.37 23.57 27.43
C TYR A 524 18.94 24.60 28.49
N ILE A 525 18.49 25.77 28.01
CA ILE A 525 17.51 26.63 28.69
C ILE A 525 16.40 26.95 27.71
#